data_AF-A0A4Q2UW60-F1
#
_entry.id   AF-A0A4Q2UW60-F1
#
_cell.length_a   1.000
_cell.length_b   1.000
_cell.length_c   1.000
_cell.angle_alpha   90.00
_cell.angle_beta   90.00
_cell.angle_gamma   90.00
#
_symmetry.space_group_name_H-M   'P 1'
#
loop_
_entity.id
_entity.type
_entity.pdbx_description
1 polymer ?
#
loop_
_entity_poly.entity_id
_entity_poly.type
_entity_poly.pdbx_seq_one_letter_code
_entity_poly.pdbx_strand_id
1 'polypeptide(L)'
;MAKTNKRVVRQTLFLINNYFHNLMLVYASESPDVPANIHATLDAGHDAITAFFTFFSLFEIEACAWWTFNHRAFLEALCIGNVLRETALEPEDRNKVTEGPLLVRAKADIIRMIQIMKVMGEDSEVARER
;
A
#
# COMPACT_ATOMS: atom_id res chain seq x y z
N MET A 1 -7.27 -10.46 -20.69
CA MET A 1 -5.88 -9.95 -20.68
C MET A 1 -4.94 -10.73 -19.78
N ALA A 2 -5.20 -10.91 -18.48
CA ALA A 2 -4.26 -11.59 -17.57
C ALA A 2 -3.86 -13.03 -18.00
N LYS A 3 -4.79 -13.79 -18.60
CA LYS A 3 -4.52 -15.14 -19.12
C LYS A 3 -3.76 -15.17 -20.46
N THR A 4 -3.83 -14.09 -21.24
CA THR A 4 -3.34 -14.04 -22.63
C THR A 4 -2.09 -13.18 -22.80
N ASN A 5 -1.83 -12.23 -21.91
CA ASN A 5 -0.66 -11.36 -21.97
C ASN A 5 -0.18 -10.96 -20.56
N LYS A 6 0.42 -11.92 -19.85
CA LYS A 6 0.92 -11.75 -18.47
C LYS A 6 1.95 -10.62 -18.36
N ARG A 7 2.79 -10.42 -19.38
CA ARG A 7 3.83 -9.37 -19.40
C ARG A 7 3.22 -7.98 -19.28
N VAL A 8 2.21 -7.68 -20.09
CA VAL A 8 1.55 -6.38 -20.07
C VAL A 8 0.92 -6.12 -18.70
N VAL A 9 0.23 -7.12 -18.12
CA VAL A 9 -0.38 -6.95 -16.79
C VAL A 9 0.67 -6.63 -15.72
N ARG A 10 1.80 -7.36 -15.69
CA ARG A 10 2.90 -7.08 -14.74
C ARG A 10 3.44 -5.66 -14.88
N GLN A 11 3.73 -5.24 -16.11
CA GLN A 11 4.28 -3.91 -16.38
C GLN A 11 3.30 -2.81 -16.02
N THR A 12 2.02 -2.99 -16.35
CA THR A 12 0.96 -2.04 -16.00
C THR A 12 0.83 -1.91 -14.49
N LEU A 13 0.73 -3.02 -13.75
CA LEU A 13 0.59 -2.97 -12.29
C LEU A 13 1.82 -2.37 -11.61
N PHE A 14 3.03 -2.68 -12.10
CA PHE A 14 4.26 -2.10 -11.58
C PHE A 14 4.32 -0.58 -11.83
N LEU A 15 3.93 -0.12 -13.03
CA LEU A 15 3.92 1.31 -13.36
C LEU A 15 2.86 2.09 -12.58
N ILE A 16 1.66 1.52 -12.41
CA ILE A 16 0.59 2.09 -11.57
C ILE A 16 1.11 2.25 -10.14
N ASN A 17 1.63 1.18 -9.56
CA ASN A 17 2.19 1.22 -8.22
C ASN A 17 3.29 2.30 -8.12
N ASN A 18 4.23 2.35 -9.07
CA ASN A 18 5.33 3.31 -9.03
C ASN A 18 4.84 4.76 -9.04
N TYR A 19 3.89 5.07 -9.92
CA TYR A 19 3.30 6.40 -10.03
C TYR A 19 2.64 6.83 -8.71
N PHE A 20 1.72 6.02 -8.20
CA PHE A 20 0.97 6.36 -6.99
C PHE A 20 1.81 6.30 -5.72
N HIS A 21 2.82 5.42 -5.65
CA HIS A 21 3.79 5.40 -4.56
C HIS A 21 4.54 6.73 -4.46
N ASN A 22 5.07 7.23 -5.57
CA ASN A 22 5.78 8.50 -5.56
C ASN A 22 4.83 9.66 -5.24
N LEU A 23 3.60 9.60 -5.76
CA LEU A 23 2.58 10.61 -5.48
C LEU A 23 2.19 10.63 -3.99
N MET A 24 2.04 9.46 -3.37
CA MET A 24 1.82 9.31 -1.92
C MET A 24 2.95 9.97 -1.12
N LEU A 25 4.21 9.73 -1.49
CA LEU A 25 5.35 10.34 -0.79
C LEU A 25 5.39 11.86 -0.96
N VAL A 26 5.04 12.38 -2.15
CA VAL A 26 4.95 13.83 -2.39
C VAL A 26 3.86 14.46 -1.53
N TYR A 27 2.69 13.83 -1.42
CA TYR A 27 1.60 14.33 -0.59
C TYR A 27 1.88 14.20 0.92
N ALA A 28 2.63 13.18 1.32
CA ALA A 28 3.03 12.99 2.70
C ALA A 28 4.15 13.94 3.14
N SER A 29 4.92 14.48 2.18
CA SER A 29 6.07 15.34 2.46
C SER A 29 5.60 16.72 2.90
N GLU A 30 5.95 17.10 4.12
CA GLU A 30 5.80 18.45 4.61
C GLU A 30 7.06 19.27 4.36
N SER A 31 6.88 20.54 3.98
CA SER A 31 7.94 21.55 3.89
C SER A 31 7.38 22.93 4.26
N PRO A 32 8.25 23.93 4.54
CA PRO A 32 7.77 25.28 4.89
C PRO A 32 6.83 25.91 3.85
N ASP A 33 7.00 25.54 2.57
CA ASP A 33 6.23 26.11 1.46
C ASP A 33 5.02 25.24 1.05
N VAL A 34 4.99 23.97 1.48
CA VAL A 34 3.98 22.99 1.07
C VAL A 34 3.62 22.10 2.27
N PRO A 35 2.42 22.27 2.86
CA PRO A 35 1.95 21.40 3.93
C PRO A 35 1.61 20.01 3.39
N ALA A 36 1.70 19.00 4.25
CA ALA A 36 1.28 17.65 3.92
C ALA A 36 -0.23 17.60 3.62
N ASN A 37 -0.62 16.73 2.69
CA ASN A 37 -2.01 16.49 2.36
C ASN A 37 -2.40 15.06 2.73
N ILE A 38 -2.97 14.91 3.93
CA ILE A 38 -3.36 13.62 4.52
C ILE A 38 -4.33 12.84 3.62
N HIS A 39 -5.37 13.50 3.13
CA HIS A 39 -6.38 12.85 2.29
C HIS A 39 -5.78 12.34 0.98
N ALA A 40 -5.02 13.21 0.29
CA ALA A 40 -4.38 12.84 -0.97
C ALA A 40 -3.31 11.76 -0.78
N THR A 41 -2.61 11.76 0.36
CA THR A 41 -1.66 10.71 0.75
C THR A 41 -2.36 9.37 0.87
N LEU A 42 -3.50 9.33 1.58
CA LEU A 42 -4.26 8.10 1.81
C LEU A 42 -4.98 7.60 0.54
N ASP A 43 -5.40 8.48 -0.35
CA ASP A 43 -5.91 8.11 -1.69
C ASP A 43 -4.79 7.52 -2.56
N ALA A 44 -3.66 8.21 -2.69
CA ALA A 44 -2.53 7.73 -3.48
C ALA A 44 -1.94 6.42 -2.90
N GLY A 45 -1.86 6.31 -1.58
CA GLY A 45 -1.43 5.09 -0.91
C GLY A 45 -2.35 3.91 -1.21
N HIS A 46 -3.67 4.13 -1.23
CA HIS A 46 -4.65 3.11 -1.60
C HIS A 46 -4.47 2.63 -3.05
N ASP A 47 -4.31 3.55 -4.00
CA ASP A 47 -4.12 3.20 -5.41
C ASP A 47 -2.79 2.45 -5.63
N ALA A 48 -1.73 2.86 -4.92
CA ALA A 48 -0.42 2.22 -4.97
C ALA A 48 -0.49 0.76 -4.47
N ILE A 49 -1.04 0.55 -3.26
CA ILE A 49 -1.07 -0.77 -2.64
C ILE A 49 -2.07 -1.71 -3.32
N THR A 50 -3.16 -1.17 -3.86
CA THR A 50 -4.16 -1.94 -4.62
C THR A 50 -3.56 -2.55 -5.88
N ALA A 51 -2.56 -1.91 -6.49
CA ALA A 51 -1.84 -2.50 -7.61
C ALA A 51 -1.10 -3.78 -7.21
N PHE A 52 -0.47 -3.82 -6.02
CA PHE A 52 0.12 -5.04 -5.49
C PHE A 52 -0.94 -6.08 -5.10
N PHE A 53 -2.05 -5.68 -4.47
CA PHE A 53 -3.14 -6.60 -4.15
C PHE A 53 -3.75 -7.27 -5.39
N THR A 54 -3.89 -6.49 -6.46
CA THR A 54 -4.32 -7.01 -7.77
C THR A 54 -3.27 -7.96 -8.33
N PHE A 55 -1.99 -7.61 -8.24
CA PHE A 55 -0.90 -8.48 -8.68
C PHE A 55 -0.91 -9.82 -7.94
N PHE A 56 -1.02 -9.79 -6.60
CA PHE A 56 -1.11 -10.99 -5.75
C PHE A 56 -2.32 -11.86 -6.15
N SER A 57 -3.50 -11.27 -6.37
CA SER A 57 -4.69 -12.03 -6.77
C SER A 57 -4.59 -12.72 -8.14
N LEU A 58 -3.74 -12.21 -9.04
CA LEU A 58 -3.57 -12.72 -10.40
C LEU A 58 -2.36 -13.66 -10.53
N PHE A 59 -1.32 -13.43 -9.75
CA PHE A 59 0.00 -14.04 -9.87
C PHE A 59 0.62 -14.33 -8.50
N GLU A 60 -0.12 -14.93 -7.58
CA GLU A 60 0.27 -15.19 -6.19
C GLU A 60 1.72 -15.68 -6.02
N ILE A 61 2.11 -16.78 -6.69
CA ILE A 61 3.47 -17.34 -6.64
C ILE A 61 4.53 -16.29 -7.03
N GLU A 62 4.25 -15.50 -8.07
CA GLU A 62 5.18 -14.47 -8.54
C GLU A 62 5.21 -13.26 -7.59
N ALA A 63 4.08 -12.93 -6.97
CA ALA A 63 4.00 -11.90 -5.94
C ALA A 63 4.77 -12.27 -4.68
N CYS A 64 4.78 -13.56 -4.31
CA CYS A 64 5.61 -14.08 -3.22
C CYS A 64 7.11 -14.00 -3.54
N ALA A 65 7.50 -14.30 -4.78
CA ALA A 65 8.91 -14.28 -5.21
C ALA A 65 9.45 -12.87 -5.52
N TRP A 66 8.58 -11.92 -5.90
CA TRP A 66 8.99 -10.57 -6.29
C TRP A 66 9.14 -9.65 -5.07
N TRP A 67 10.22 -9.87 -4.32
CA TRP A 67 10.49 -9.17 -3.06
C TRP A 67 10.36 -7.65 -3.15
N THR A 68 10.83 -7.01 -4.23
CA THR A 68 10.81 -5.54 -4.33
C THR A 68 9.40 -4.98 -4.39
N PHE A 69 8.48 -5.65 -5.08
CA PHE A 69 7.09 -5.20 -5.18
C PHE A 69 6.36 -5.44 -3.86
N ASN A 70 6.58 -6.61 -3.24
CA ASN A 70 6.04 -6.91 -1.91
C ASN A 70 6.53 -5.93 -0.83
N HIS A 71 7.85 -5.71 -0.76
CA HIS A 71 8.46 -4.78 0.19
C HIS A 71 7.92 -3.36 0.01
N ARG A 72 7.68 -2.93 -1.23
CA ARG A 72 7.07 -1.63 -1.51
C ARG A 72 5.63 -1.55 -1.02
N ALA A 73 4.81 -2.57 -1.25
CA ALA A 73 3.45 -2.64 -0.71
C ALA A 73 3.41 -2.63 0.82
N PHE A 74 4.40 -3.27 1.47
CA PHE A 74 4.59 -3.17 2.91
C PHE A 74 4.89 -1.73 3.36
N LEU A 75 5.79 -1.03 2.68
CA LEU A 75 6.10 0.37 2.98
C LEU A 75 4.91 1.31 2.75
N GLU A 76 4.08 1.03 1.76
CA GLU A 76 2.82 1.76 1.52
C GLU A 76 1.84 1.55 2.68
N ALA A 77 1.64 0.31 3.14
CA ALA A 77 0.81 0.02 4.32
C ALA A 77 1.37 0.70 5.59
N LEU A 78 2.70 0.73 5.75
CA LEU A 78 3.35 1.40 6.87
C LEU A 78 3.15 2.92 6.82
N CYS A 79 3.28 3.53 5.64
CA CYS A 79 3.02 4.95 5.43
C CYS A 79 1.57 5.29 5.77
N ILE A 80 0.60 4.54 5.25
CA ILE A 80 -0.82 4.67 5.58
C ILE A 80 -1.04 4.61 7.10
N GLY A 81 -0.44 3.62 7.77
CA GLY A 81 -0.55 3.47 9.22
C GLY A 81 0.03 4.64 10.02
N ASN A 82 1.20 5.16 9.60
CA ASN A 82 1.84 6.31 10.25
C ASN A 82 0.99 7.57 10.10
N VAL A 83 0.49 7.84 8.89
CA VAL A 83 -0.40 8.96 8.60
C VAL A 83 -1.64 8.89 9.47
N LEU A 84 -2.32 7.74 9.55
CA LEU A 84 -3.49 7.57 10.42
C LEU A 84 -3.16 7.83 11.90
N ARG A 85 -2.00 7.39 12.38
CA ARG A 85 -1.57 7.59 13.76
C ARG A 85 -1.33 9.07 14.04
N GLU A 86 -0.65 9.77 13.15
CA GLU A 86 -0.32 11.19 13.29
C GLU A 86 -1.57 12.06 13.25
N THR A 87 -2.49 11.82 12.31
CA THR A 87 -3.77 12.53 12.25
C THR A 87 -4.64 12.29 13.48
N ALA A 88 -4.53 11.12 14.12
CA ALA A 88 -5.25 10.84 15.36
C ALA A 88 -4.69 11.62 16.57
N LEU A 89 -3.47 12.16 16.51
CA LEU A 89 -2.89 12.99 17.57
C LEU A 89 -3.35 14.46 17.45
N GLU A 90 -3.67 14.92 16.24
CA GLU A 90 -4.10 16.29 15.96
C GLU A 90 -5.58 16.52 16.31
N PRO A 91 -5.94 17.47 17.21
CA PRO A 91 -7.32 17.67 17.63
C PRO A 91 -8.29 18.11 16.53
N GLU A 92 -7.81 18.89 15.55
CA GLU A 92 -8.64 19.51 14.50
C GLU A 92 -8.97 18.54 13.35
N ASP A 93 -8.04 17.65 13.02
CA ASP A 93 -8.19 16.69 11.92
C ASP A 93 -8.68 15.31 12.35
N ARG A 94 -8.74 15.07 13.67
CA ARG A 94 -9.32 13.87 14.26
C ARG A 94 -10.69 13.59 13.64
N ASN A 95 -11.64 14.53 13.71
CA ASN A 95 -13.01 14.26 13.27
C ASN A 95 -13.16 14.09 11.74
N LYS A 96 -12.24 14.60 10.92
CA LYS A 96 -12.34 14.53 9.44
C LYS A 96 -11.79 13.22 8.87
N VAL A 97 -10.73 12.69 9.48
CA VAL A 97 -10.08 11.46 9.00
C VAL A 97 -10.46 10.26 9.86
N THR A 98 -10.80 10.43 11.14
CA THR A 98 -11.00 9.34 12.12
C THR A 98 -12.41 8.75 12.14
N GLU A 99 -13.39 9.32 11.41
CA GLU A 99 -14.77 8.80 11.37
C GLU A 99 -15.31 8.60 9.94
N GLY A 100 -14.49 8.87 8.92
CA GLY A 100 -14.91 8.81 7.52
C GLY A 100 -14.68 7.47 6.82
N PRO A 101 -15.27 7.27 5.62
CA PRO A 101 -15.01 6.10 4.75
C PRO A 101 -13.53 5.84 4.46
N LEU A 102 -12.74 6.92 4.48
CA LEU A 102 -11.31 6.90 4.23
C LEU A 102 -10.53 6.15 5.34
N LEU A 103 -10.93 6.27 6.61
CA LEU A 103 -10.35 5.47 7.70
C LEU A 103 -10.60 3.98 7.50
N VAL A 104 -11.84 3.64 7.16
CA VAL A 104 -12.27 2.25 6.98
C VAL A 104 -11.44 1.60 5.88
N ARG A 105 -11.28 2.30 4.75
CA ARG A 105 -10.46 1.83 3.63
C ARG A 105 -8.98 1.71 4.00
N ALA A 106 -8.40 2.73 4.62
CA ALA A 106 -7.00 2.71 5.04
C ALA A 106 -6.70 1.56 6.02
N LYS A 107 -7.59 1.30 6.99
CA LYS A 107 -7.48 0.14 7.88
C LYS A 107 -7.60 -1.19 7.11
N ALA A 108 -8.53 -1.26 6.15
CA ALA A 108 -8.69 -2.45 5.32
C ALA A 108 -7.44 -2.76 4.49
N ASP A 109 -6.77 -1.73 3.96
CA ASP A 109 -5.51 -1.88 3.23
C ASP A 109 -4.42 -2.47 4.13
N ILE A 110 -4.25 -1.95 5.35
CA ILE A 110 -3.28 -2.48 6.34
C ILE A 110 -3.61 -3.94 6.67
N ILE A 111 -4.88 -4.25 6.97
CA ILE A 111 -5.32 -5.61 7.30
C ILE A 111 -5.04 -6.57 6.15
N ARG A 112 -5.33 -6.16 4.92
CA ARG A 112 -5.09 -6.98 3.73
C ARG A 112 -3.61 -7.23 3.51
N MET A 113 -2.76 -6.22 3.74
CA MET A 113 -1.31 -6.41 3.66
C MET A 113 -0.83 -7.41 4.70
N ILE A 114 -1.31 -7.33 5.96
CA ILE A 114 -1.00 -8.30 7.01
C ILE A 114 -1.40 -9.72 6.61
N GLN A 115 -2.60 -9.89 6.02
CA GLN A 115 -3.07 -11.19 5.55
C GLN A 115 -2.14 -11.77 4.47
N ILE A 116 -1.75 -10.96 3.48
CA ILE A 116 -0.82 -11.39 2.42
C ILE A 116 0.54 -11.78 3.01
N MET A 117 1.06 -10.98 3.95
CA MET A 117 2.34 -11.29 4.61
C MET A 117 2.29 -12.61 5.39
N LYS A 118 1.16 -12.95 5.99
CA LYS A 118 0.98 -14.26 6.67
C LYS A 118 1.05 -15.41 5.67
N VAL A 119 0.33 -15.31 4.56
CA VAL A 119 0.38 -16.33 3.48
C VAL A 119 1.81 -16.49 2.97
N MET A 120 2.50 -15.38 2.70
CA MET A 120 3.90 -15.39 2.26
C MET A 120 4.87 -15.97 3.28
N GLY A 121 4.61 -15.77 4.58
CA GLY A 121 5.42 -16.32 5.66
C GLY A 121 5.20 -17.82 5.86
N GLU A 122 4.01 -18.33 5.59
CA GLU A 122 3.66 -19.76 5.71
C GLU A 122 4.26 -20.60 4.56
N ASP A 123 4.33 -20.05 3.35
CA ASP A 123 4.90 -20.68 2.14
C ASP A 123 6.42 -20.49 1.97
N SER A 124 7.05 -19.72 2.86
CA SER A 124 8.49 -19.47 2.83
C SER A 124 9.25 -20.61 3.54
N GLU A 125 9.80 -21.57 2.79
CA GLU A 125 10.76 -22.56 3.33
C GLU A 125 11.93 -21.86 4.06
N VAL A 126 12.34 -20.68 3.59
CA VAL A 126 13.39 -19.84 4.18
C VAL A 126 13.03 -19.31 5.59
N ALA A 127 11.74 -19.25 5.93
CA ALA A 127 11.26 -18.82 7.25
C ALA A 127 11.22 -19.98 8.27
N ARG A 128 11.23 -21.23 7.79
CA ARG A 128 11.27 -22.43 8.64
C ARG A 128 12.69 -22.86 9.04
N GLU A 129 13.72 -22.34 8.37
CA GLU A 129 15.12 -22.69 8.63
C GLU A 129 15.86 -21.68 9.54
N ARG A 130 15.14 -20.83 10.30
CA ARG A 130 15.75 -19.93 11.29
C ARG A 130 15.14 -20.08 12.68
#